data_AF-A0A1X2GEX0-F1
#
_entry.id   AF-A0A1X2GEX0-F1
#
_cell.length_a   1.000
_cell.length_b   1.000
_cell.length_c   1.000
_cell.angle_alpha   90.00
_cell.angle_beta   90.00
_cell.angle_gamma   90.00
#
_symmetry.space_group_name_H-M   'P 1'
#
loop_
_entity.id
_entity.type
_entity.pdbx_description
1 polymer ?
#
loop_
_entity_poly.entity_id
_entity_poly.type
_entity_poly.pdbx_seq_one_letter_code
_entity_poly.pdbx_strand_id
1 'polypeptide(L)' 'WPPLRPGAPSLSSSLVYGSIIAAIWSAHWRYIFDEVPFTVTSVLATVNRTIQYLYDEACLLPHSSP' A
#
# COMPACT_ATOMS: atom_id res chain seq x y z
N TRP A 1 26.43 9.78 -0.06
CA TRP A 1 25.19 9.00 -0.29
C TRP A 1 24.99 8.09 0.92
N PRO A 2 23.85 8.09 1.63
CA PRO A 2 23.70 7.19 2.76
C PRO A 2 23.64 5.74 2.25
N PRO A 3 24.17 4.76 3.00
CA PRO A 3 24.20 3.38 2.54
C PRO A 3 22.77 2.83 2.47
N LEU A 4 22.39 2.33 1.29
CA LEU A 4 21.17 1.54 1.11
C LEU A 4 21.31 0.29 1.99
N ARG A 5 20.54 0.25 3.07
CA ARG A 5 20.62 -0.81 4.10
C ARG A 5 20.26 -2.16 3.44
N PRO A 6 21.20 -3.10 3.30
CA PRO A 6 20.90 -4.43 2.76
C PRO A 6 20.03 -5.15 3.80
N GLY A 7 18.78 -5.45 3.46
CA GLY A 7 17.83 -6.12 4.35
C GLY A 7 16.60 -5.31 4.75
N ALA A 8 16.40 -4.10 4.21
CA ALA A 8 15.07 -3.51 4.25
C ALA A 8 14.12 -4.41 3.42
N PRO A 9 13.00 -4.90 3.98
CA PRO A 9 12.04 -5.67 3.22
C PRO A 9 11.53 -4.81 2.07
N SER A 10 11.87 -5.17 0.82
CA SER A 10 11.32 -4.50 -0.34
C SER A 10 9.93 -5.06 -0.60
N LEU A 11 8.94 -4.18 -0.65
CA LEU A 11 7.59 -4.56 -1.06
C LEU A 11 7.60 -5.05 -2.50
N SER A 12 6.95 -6.19 -2.75
CA SER A 12 6.75 -6.69 -4.10
C SER A 12 6.00 -5.65 -4.94
N SER A 13 6.44 -5.44 -6.19
CA SER A 13 5.76 -4.55 -7.13
C SER A 13 4.30 -4.94 -7.36
N SER A 14 3.99 -6.24 -7.30
CA SER A 14 2.62 -6.75 -7.38
C SER A 14 1.76 -6.32 -6.19
N LEU A 15 2.32 -6.27 -4.98
CA LEU A 15 1.61 -5.80 -3.78
C LEU A 15 1.33 -4.30 -3.85
N VAL A 16 2.31 -3.51 -4.32
CA VAL A 16 2.15 -2.06 -4.52
C VAL A 16 1.06 -1.80 -5.56
N TYR A 17 1.13 -2.47 -6.71
CA TYR A 17 0.14 -2.34 -7.78
C TYR A 17 -1.26 -2.77 -7.30
N GLY A 18 -1.37 -3.91 -6.61
CA GLY A 18 -2.63 -4.37 -6.04
C GLY A 18 -3.23 -3.38 -5.04
N SER A 19 -2.39 -2.77 -4.20
CA SER A 19 -2.82 -1.74 -3.24
C SER A 19 -3.38 -0.50 -3.92
N ILE A 20 -2.78 -0.08 -5.05
CA ILE A 20 -3.26 1.04 -5.86
C ILE A 20 -4.63 0.73 -6.47
N ILE A 21 -4.77 -0.42 -7.13
CA ILE A 21 -6.04 -0.82 -7.75
C ILE A 21 -7.14 -0.97 -6.69
N ALA A 22 -6.83 -1.58 -5.54
CA ALA A 22 -7.78 -1.72 -4.44
C ALA A 22 -8.24 -0.36 -3.89
N ALA A 23 -7.33 0.60 -3.73
CA ALA A 23 -7.67 1.95 -3.27
C ALA A 23 -8.57 2.69 -4.27
N ILE A 24 -8.27 2.60 -5.57
CA ILE A 24 -9.09 3.17 -6.64
C ILE A 24 -10.48 2.53 -6.65
N TRP A 25 -10.55 1.20 -6.58
CA TRP A 25 -11.81 0.45 -6.56
C TRP A 25 -12.68 0.81 -5.35
N SER A 26 -12.07 0.91 -4.16
CA SER A 26 -12.77 1.33 -2.94
C SER A 26 -13.30 2.77 -3.06
N ALA A 27 -12.49 3.69 -3.58
CA ALA A 27 -12.92 5.07 -3.79
C ALA A 27 -14.03 5.19 -4.85
N HIS A 28 -13.99 4.35 -5.89
CA HIS A 28 -15.05 4.28 -6.89
C HIS A 28 -16.39 3.87 -6.27
N TRP A 29 -16.42 2.79 -5.48
CA TRP A 29 -17.67 2.35 -4.85
C TRP A 29 -18.21 3.32 -3.81
N ARG A 30 -17.33 3.97 -3.05
CA ARG A 30 -17.73 5.04 -2.12
C ARG A 30 -18.36 6.22 -2.84
N TYR A 31 -17.88 6.55 -4.04
CA TYR A 31 -18.51 7.58 -4.85
C TYR A 31 -19.91 7.15 -5.33
N ILE A 32 -20.08 5.89 -5.75
CA ILE A 32 -21.35 5.38 -6.27
C ILE A 32 -22.41 5.20 -5.18
N PHE A 33 -22.03 4.67 -4.01
CA PHE A 33 -22.98 4.27 -2.97
C PHE A 33 -23.04 5.20 -1.76
N ASP A 34 -21.93 5.89 -1.44
CA ASP A 34 -21.83 6.71 -0.22
C ASP A 34 -21.77 8.21 -0.54
N GLU A 35 -21.93 8.59 -1.81
CA GLU A 35 -21.82 9.97 -2.32
C GLU A 35 -20.51 10.69 -1.94
N VAL A 36 -19.46 9.92 -1.60
CA VAL A 36 -18.16 10.48 -1.23
C VAL A 36 -17.42 10.92 -2.49
N PRO A 37 -17.01 12.19 -2.61
CA PRO A 37 -16.31 12.66 -3.80
C PRO A 37 -14.99 11.90 -4.04
N PHE A 38 -14.80 11.44 -5.26
CA PHE A 38 -13.53 10.86 -5.66
C PHE A 38 -12.45 11.96 -5.71
N THR A 39 -11.38 11.79 -4.93
CA THR A 39 -10.24 12.72 -4.95
C THR A 39 -8.92 11.94 -5.00
N VAL A 40 -8.01 12.35 -5.89
CA VAL A 40 -6.69 11.71 -6.06
C VAL A 40 -5.90 11.72 -4.76
N THR A 41 -6.01 12.79 -3.97
CA THR A 41 -5.36 12.92 -2.66
C THR A 41 -5.84 11.89 -1.65
N SER A 42 -7.14 11.59 -1.59
CA SER A 42 -7.68 10.56 -0.70
C SER A 42 -7.24 9.14 -1.10
N VAL A 43 -7.20 8.86 -2.39
CA VAL A 43 -6.70 7.59 -2.94
C VAL A 43 -5.23 7.43 -2.62
N LEU A 44 -4.41 8.46 -2.87
CA LEU A 44 -2.98 8.43 -2.59
C LEU A 44 -2.69 8.27 -1.09
N ALA A 45 -3.45 8.95 -0.23
CA ALA A 45 -3.34 8.77 1.23
C ALA A 45 -3.65 7.33 1.66
N THR A 46 -4.69 6.73 1.06
CA THR A 46 -5.06 5.33 1.30
C THR A 46 -3.95 4.37 0.83
N VAL A 47 -3.44 4.56 -0.38
CA VAL A 47 -2.32 3.76 -0.93
C VAL A 47 -1.09 3.86 -0.04
N ASN A 48 -0.68 5.07 0.34
CA ASN A 48 0.48 5.28 1.20
C ASN A 48 0.31 4.58 2.55
N ARG A 49 -0.88 4.68 3.16
CA ARG A 49 -1.16 3.99 4.42
C ARG A 49 -1.09 2.47 4.28
N THR A 50 -1.64 1.91 3.21
CA THR A 50 -1.57 0.48 2.92
C THR A 50 -0.14 0.03 2.68
N ILE A 51 0.65 0.78 1.90
CA ILE A 51 2.06 0.47 1.66
C ILE A 51 2.87 0.48 2.96
N GLN A 52 2.66 1.49 3.82
CA GLN A 52 3.33 1.54 5.12
C GLN A 52 2.95 0.34 6.00
N TYR A 53 1.67 -0.01 6.05
CA TYR A 53 1.22 -1.19 6.78
C TYR A 53 1.86 -2.49 6.26
N LEU A 54 1.89 -2.68 4.93
CA LEU A 54 2.50 -3.87 4.33
C LEU A 54 4.02 -3.91 4.53
N TYR A 55 4.67 -2.75 4.57
CA TYR A 55 6.09 -2.65 4.86
C TYR A 55 6.38 -3.04 6.32
N ASP A 56 5.57 -2.53 7.26
CA ASP A 56 5.67 -2.88 8.67
C ASP A 56 5.41 -4.38 8.87
N GLU A 57 4.38 -4.95 8.23
CA GLU A 57 4.11 -6.39 8.27
C GLU A 57 5.30 -7.21 7.74
N ALA A 58 5.87 -6.81 6.61
CA ALA A 58 7.05 -7.46 6.05
C ALA A 58 8.31 -7.32 6.93
N CYS A 59 8.39 -6.27 7.76
CA CYS A 59 9.46 -6.09 8.73
C CYS A 59 9.26 -6.92 10.00
N LEU A 60 8.01 -7.20 10.36
CA LEU A 60 7.62 -7.97 11.54
C LEU A 60 7.63 -9.49 11.32
N LEU A 61 7.52 -9.96 10.08
CA LEU A 61 7.63 -11.40 9.76
C LEU A 61 9.11 -11.80 9.69
N PRO A 62 9.67 -12.54 10.68
CA PRO A 62 10.99 -13.12 10.53
C PRO A 62 10.96 -14.09 9.33
N HIS A 63 12.03 -14.12 8.53
CA HIS A 63 12.21 -15.11 7.47
C HIS A 63 11.92 -16.52 8.00
N SER A 64 10.70 -17.02 7.80
CA SER A 64 10.37 -18.44 7.85
C SER A 64 11.03 -19.06 6.62
N SER A 65 12.34 -19.32 6.72
CA SER A 65 13.02 -20.24 5.80
C SER A 65 12.61 -21.67 6.16
N PRO A 66 12.29 -22.53 5.18
CA PRO A 66 12.38 -23.98 5.36
C PRO A 66 13.83 -24.44 5.54
#